data_AF-A0A7Y4VLW6-F1
#
_entry.id   AF-A0A7Y4VLW6-F1
#
_cell.length_a   1.000
_cell.length_b   1.000
_cell.length_c   1.000
_cell.angle_alpha   90.00
_cell.angle_beta   90.00
_cell.angle_gamma   90.00
#
_symmetry.space_group_name_H-M   'P 1'
#
loop_
_entity.id
_entity.type
_entity.pdbx_description
1 polymer ?
#
loop_
_entity_poly.entity_id
_entity_poly.type
_entity_poly.pdbx_seq_one_letter_code
_entity_poly.pdbx_strand_id
1 'polypeptide(L)' 'MKKIDILNFITNFRKAPNDIKTFSEIKGHIGAADEAALLRLLEEMKQLRTLREVEKNGEKAYQVAAK' A
#
# COMPACT_ATOMS: atom_id res chain seq x y z
N MET A 1 2.51 8.80 -10.69
CA MET A 1 1.57 8.17 -9.75
C MET A 1 1.75 8.80 -8.38
N LYS A 2 0.68 9.21 -7.68
CA LYS A 2 0.83 10.01 -6.44
C LYS A 2 0.82 9.08 -5.22
N LYS A 3 1.94 9.04 -4.47
CA LYS A 3 2.11 8.32 -3.19
C LYS A 3 0.92 8.51 -2.22
N ILE A 4 0.34 9.70 -2.24
CA ILE A 4 -0.81 10.11 -1.44
C ILE A 4 -2.05 9.25 -1.70
N ASP A 5 -2.28 8.82 -2.95
CA ASP A 5 -3.46 8.02 -3.30
C ASP A 5 -3.36 6.61 -2.71
N ILE A 6 -2.15 6.00 -2.76
CA ILE A 6 -1.87 4.72 -2.10
C ILE A 6 -2.06 4.84 -0.59
N LEU A 7 -1.54 5.92 0.01
CA LEU A 7 -1.70 6.16 1.44
C LEU A 7 -3.18 6.33 1.79
N ASN A 8 -3.97 7.09 1.05
CA ASN A 8 -5.40 7.25 1.32
C ASN A 8 -6.20 5.96 1.11
N PHE A 9 -5.76 5.10 0.19
CA PHE A 9 -6.40 3.83 -0.06
C PHE A 9 -6.16 2.81 1.06
N ILE A 10 -4.92 2.74 1.55
CA ILE A 10 -4.54 1.88 2.69
C ILE A 10 -5.06 2.48 4.00
N THR A 11 -4.93 3.79 4.17
CA THR A 11 -5.42 4.54 5.33
C THR A 11 -6.85 4.95 5.05
N ASN A 12 -7.79 4.03 5.27
CA ASN A 12 -9.20 4.38 5.25
C ASN A 12 -9.54 5.17 6.53
N PHE A 13 -9.20 6.47 6.54
CA PHE A 13 -9.43 7.40 7.66
C PHE A 13 -10.90 7.44 8.13
N ARG A 14 -11.85 6.95 7.32
CA ARG A 14 -13.28 6.91 7.65
C ARG A 14 -13.74 5.62 8.34
N LYS A 15 -12.99 4.52 8.26
CA LYS A 15 -13.45 3.20 8.77
C LYS A 15 -12.43 2.43 9.59
N ALA A 16 -11.13 2.51 9.25
CA ALA A 16 -10.07 1.84 9.99
C ALA A 16 -8.75 2.55 9.69
N PRO A 17 -8.08 3.17 10.68
CA PRO A 17 -6.85 3.93 10.44
C PRO A 17 -5.67 3.07 10.00
N ASN A 18 -5.81 1.73 9.91
CA ASN A 18 -4.75 0.81 9.58
C ASN A 18 -5.29 -0.40 8.78
N ASP A 19 -5.98 -0.17 7.65
CA ASP A 19 -6.42 -1.27 6.80
C ASP A 19 -5.21 -1.97 6.14
N ILE A 20 -5.36 -3.26 5.83
CA ILE A 20 -4.31 -4.08 5.20
C ILE A 20 -4.75 -4.38 3.77
N LYS A 21 -4.00 -3.88 2.79
CA LYS A 21 -4.27 -4.06 1.37
C LYS A 21 -3.21 -4.92 0.70
N THR A 22 -3.62 -5.95 -0.01
CA THR A 22 -2.74 -6.79 -0.84
C THR A 22 -2.15 -5.98 -1.99
N PHE A 23 -1.06 -6.47 -2.56
CA PHE A 23 -0.50 -5.91 -3.79
C PHE A 23 -1.53 -5.83 -4.93
N SER A 24 -2.33 -6.90 -5.08
CA SER A 24 -3.39 -7.00 -6.09
C SER A 24 -4.47 -5.93 -5.91
N GLU A 25 -4.93 -5.71 -4.67
CA GLU A 25 -5.89 -4.65 -4.34
C GLU A 25 -5.33 -3.25 -4.67
N ILE A 26 -4.07 -3.00 -4.29
CA ILE A 26 -3.40 -1.74 -4.57
C ILE A 26 -3.28 -1.54 -6.08
N LYS A 27 -2.75 -2.53 -6.82
CA LYS A 27 -2.60 -2.50 -8.29
C LYS A 27 -3.93 -2.18 -8.98
N GLY A 28 -5.01 -2.84 -8.55
CA GLY A 28 -6.36 -2.61 -9.07
C GLY A 28 -6.88 -1.20 -8.79
N HIS A 29 -6.59 -0.63 -7.62
CA HIS A 29 -7.03 0.70 -7.24
C HIS A 29 -6.36 1.82 -8.07
N ILE A 30 -5.05 1.73 -8.29
CA ILE A 30 -4.30 2.78 -9.01
C ILE A 30 -4.40 2.65 -10.53
N GLY A 31 -4.98 1.57 -11.05
CA GLY A 31 -4.97 1.26 -12.48
C GLY A 31 -3.53 1.17 -13.03
N ALA A 32 -2.60 0.66 -12.20
CA ALA A 32 -1.18 0.65 -12.52
C ALA A 32 -0.91 -0.30 -13.70
N ALA A 33 -0.67 0.27 -14.90
CA ALA A 33 -0.25 -0.51 -16.06
C ALA A 33 1.18 -1.07 -15.90
N ASP A 34 2.02 -0.42 -15.08
CA ASP A 34 3.40 -0.81 -14.83
C ASP A 34 3.59 -1.31 -13.38
N GLU A 35 3.74 -2.63 -13.26
CA GLU A 35 3.94 -3.33 -12.00
C GLU A 35 5.28 -3.00 -11.34
N ALA A 36 6.33 -2.78 -12.14
CA ALA A 36 7.67 -2.51 -11.63
C ALA A 36 7.73 -1.10 -11.01
N ALA A 37 7.04 -0.13 -11.61
CA ALA A 37 6.90 1.20 -11.04
C ALA A 37 6.17 1.17 -9.69
N LEU A 38 5.10 0.36 -9.58
CA LEU A 38 4.37 0.20 -8.31
C LEU A 38 5.23 -0.47 -7.24
N LEU A 39 5.96 -1.54 -7.58
CA LEU A 39 6.85 -2.22 -6.63
C LEU A 39 7.93 -1.28 -6.09
N ARG A 40 8.58 -0.50 -6.97
CA ARG A 40 9.57 0.52 -6.54
C ARG A 40 8.95 1.53 -5.58
N LEU A 41 7.73 1.99 -5.89
CA LEU A 41 7.02 2.96 -5.08
C LEU A 41 6.71 2.43 -3.67
N LEU A 42 6.22 1.19 -3.58
CA LEU A 42 5.92 0.53 -2.31
C LEU A 42 7.20 0.29 -1.50
N GLU A 43 8.30 -0.05 -2.15
CA GLU A 43 9.59 -0.24 -1.49
C GLU A 43 10.16 1.08 -0.94
N GLU A 44 10.08 2.18 -1.71
CA GLU A 44 10.44 3.51 -1.20
C GLU A 44 9.61 3.89 0.03
N MET A 45 8.30 3.61 0.02
CA MET A 45 7.42 3.90 1.15
C MET A 45 7.70 3.04 2.38
N LYS A 46 8.19 1.80 2.19
CA LYS A 46 8.70 0.95 3.28
C LYS A 46 10.00 1.49 3.86
N GLN A 47 10.94 1.93 3.03
CA GLN A 47 12.20 2.53 3.47
C GLN A 47 11.96 3.81 4.29
N LEU A 48 10.97 4.61 3.89
CA LEU A 48 10.53 5.80 4.63
C LEU A 48 9.71 5.47 5.89
N ARG A 49 9.55 4.19 6.25
CA ARG A 49 8.72 3.71 7.36
C ARG A 49 7.30 4.24 7.33
N THR A 50 6.77 4.49 6.14
CA THR A 50 5.38 4.93 5.94
C THR A 50 4.45 3.73 5.77
N LEU A 51 4.96 2.67 5.15
CA LEU A 51 4.29 1.38 5.03
C LEU A 51 5.09 0.27 5.73
N ARG A 52 4.39 -0.75 6.19
CA ARG A 52 4.96 -2.05 6.57
C ARG A 52 4.41 -3.13 5.64
N GLU A 53 5.29 -4.05 5.22
CA GLU A 53 4.90 -5.27 4.53
C GLU A 53 4.45 -6.29 5.56
N VAL A 54 3.29 -6.90 5.32
CA VAL A 54 2.68 -7.95 6.14
C VAL A 54 2.17 -9.04 5.20
N GLU A 55 1.88 -10.21 5.75
CA GLU A 55 1.22 -11.28 5.01
C GLU A 55 -0.29 -11.25 5.31
N LYS A 56 -1.11 -11.35 4.26
CA LYS A 56 -2.56 -11.49 4.38
C LYS A 56 -3.00 -12.61 3.44
N ASN A 57 -3.56 -13.69 4.00
CA ASN A 57 -4.04 -14.85 3.24
C ASN A 57 -2.97 -15.49 2.32
N GLY A 58 -1.70 -15.52 2.73
CA GLY A 58 -0.60 -16.05 1.92
C GLY A 58 -0.08 -15.08 0.84
N GLU A 59 -0.61 -13.86 0.78
CA GLU A 59 -0.16 -12.83 -0.16
C GLU A 59 0.57 -11.68 0.55
N LYS A 60 1.48 -11.03 -0.19
CA LYS A 60 2.10 -9.78 0.24
C LYS A 60 1.05 -8.67 0.33
N ALA A 61 0.98 -8.07 1.50
CA ALA A 61 0.10 -6.96 1.78
C ALA A 61 0.84 -5.83 2.51
N TYR A 62 0.20 -4.67 2.50
CA TYR A 62 0.77 -3.43 2.98
C TYR A 62 -0.20 -2.74 3.91
N GLN A 63 0.36 -2.18 4.96
CA GLN A 63 -0.35 -1.42 5.97
C GLN A 63 0.42 -0.15 6.30
N VAL A 64 -0.28 0.93 6.61
CA VAL A 64 0.37 2.16 7.08
C VAL A 64 1.01 1.92 8.43
N ALA A 65 2.25 2.38 8.58
CA ALA A 65 2.95 2.35 9.86
C ALA A 65 2.44 3.52 10.72
N ALA A 66 1.46 3.23 11.59
CA ALA A 66 1.06 4.18 12.64
C ALA A 66 2.21 4.33 13.65
N LYS A 67 2.57 5.58 13.97
CA LYS A 67 3.43 5.91 15.11
C LYS A 67 2.65 5.78 16.42
#